data_AF-A0A2K3KG49-F1
#
_entry.id   AF-A0A2K3KG49-F1
#
_cell.length_a   1.000
_cell.length_b   1.000
_cell.length_c   1.000
_cell.angle_alpha   90.00
_cell.angle_beta   90.00
_cell.angle_gamma   90.00
#
_symmetry.space_group_name_H-M   'P 1'
#
loop_
_entity.id
_entity.type
_entity.pdbx_description
1 polymer ?
#
loop_
_entity_poly.entity_id
_entity_poly.type
_entity_poly.pdbx_seq_one_letter_code
_entity_poly.pdbx_strand_id
1 'polypeptide(L)'
;LGFVIQAYLPCDTPEPLRKFREEELATLRGKGVGKLNEWDRVYDYACYNDLGTPDNGPHYARPVVGGSQKFPYPRRGRTSRPHTRT
;
A
#
# COMPACT_ATOMS: atom_id res chain seq x y z
N LEU A 1 16.34 -5.91 -11.19
CA LEU A 1 16.00 -6.36 -12.56
C LEU A 1 15.61 -5.14 -13.38
N GLY A 2 16.05 -5.02 -14.64
CA GLY A 2 15.67 -3.92 -15.52
C GLY A 2 15.11 -4.46 -16.83
N PHE A 3 14.03 -3.85 -17.33
CA PHE A 3 13.44 -4.18 -18.63
C PHE A 3 13.92 -3.18 -19.70
N VAL A 4 13.97 -3.63 -20.95
CA VAL A 4 14.18 -2.74 -22.09
C VAL A 4 12.96 -1.83 -22.25
N ILE A 5 13.15 -0.62 -22.78
CA ILE A 5 12.11 0.42 -22.93
C ILE A 5 10.89 0.05 -23.80
N GLN A 6 10.89 -1.14 -24.42
CA GLN A 6 9.80 -1.58 -25.27
C GLN A 6 8.57 -1.92 -24.42
N ALA A 7 7.45 -1.27 -24.74
CA ALA A 7 6.18 -1.48 -24.05
C ALA A 7 5.45 -2.70 -24.62
N TYR A 8 4.97 -3.57 -23.74
CA TYR A 8 4.17 -4.75 -24.09
C TYR A 8 2.90 -4.78 -23.24
N LEU A 9 1.76 -5.08 -23.88
CA LEU A 9 0.57 -5.50 -23.15
C LEU A 9 0.83 -6.82 -22.40
N PRO A 10 0.05 -7.16 -21.36
CA PRO A 10 0.23 -8.42 -20.63
C PRO A 10 0.15 -9.66 -21.54
N CYS A 11 -0.72 -9.65 -22.56
CA CYS A 11 -0.85 -10.72 -23.54
C CYS A 11 0.32 -10.80 -24.53
N ASP A 12 0.99 -9.68 -24.79
CA ASP A 12 2.06 -9.58 -25.78
C ASP A 12 3.46 -9.70 -25.14
N THR A 13 3.53 -9.91 -23.83
CA THR A 13 4.80 -10.03 -23.11
C THR A 13 5.52 -11.31 -23.57
N PRO A 14 6.77 -11.22 -24.06
CA PRO A 14 7.53 -12.40 -24.51
C PRO A 14 7.57 -13.48 -23.43
N GLU A 15 7.36 -14.74 -23.83
CA GLU A 15 7.24 -15.87 -22.92
C GLU A 15 8.36 -15.95 -21.85
N PRO A 16 9.65 -15.75 -22.21
CA PRO A 16 10.73 -15.79 -21.22
C PRO A 16 10.64 -14.68 -20.16
N LEU A 17 9.96 -13.57 -20.45
CA LEU A 17 9.83 -12.40 -19.57
C LEU A 17 8.56 -12.43 -18.71
N ARG A 18 7.59 -13.29 -19.01
CA ARG A 18 6.29 -13.31 -18.29
C ARG A 18 6.47 -13.59 -16.80
N LYS A 19 7.27 -14.60 -16.46
CA LYS A 19 7.57 -14.95 -15.06
C LYS A 19 8.21 -13.78 -14.31
N PHE A 20 9.22 -13.15 -14.90
CA PHE A 20 9.89 -12.00 -14.28
C PHE A 20 8.97 -10.79 -14.10
N ARG A 21 8.06 -10.56 -15.06
CA ARG A 21 7.03 -9.51 -14.95
C ARG A 21 6.09 -9.78 -13.77
N GLU A 22 5.64 -11.02 -13.61
CA GLU A 22 4.76 -11.42 -12.51
C GLU A 22 5.46 -11.34 -11.15
N GLU A 23 6.71 -11.78 -11.05
CA GLU A 23 7.52 -11.70 -9.83
C GLU A 23 7.80 -10.27 -9.40
N GLU A 24 8.12 -9.36 -10.33
CA GLU A 24 8.31 -7.94 -10.01
C GLU A 24 6.99 -7.32 -9.54
N LEU A 25 5.85 -7.62 -10.18
CA LEU A 25 4.54 -7.15 -9.73
C LEU A 25 4.17 -7.68 -8.34
N ALA A 26 4.48 -8.94 -8.04
CA ALA A 26 4.26 -9.52 -6.71
C ALA A 26 5.15 -8.82 -5.67
N THR A 27 6.40 -8.53 -6.01
CA THR A 27 7.33 -7.77 -5.16
C THR A 27 6.81 -6.37 -4.86
N LEU A 28 6.29 -5.67 -5.87
CA LEU A 28 5.70 -4.33 -5.70
C LEU A 28 4.41 -4.34 -4.88
N ARG A 29 3.61 -5.40 -4.90
CA ARG A 29 2.40 -5.51 -4.05
C ARG A 29 2.75 -5.83 -2.60
N GLY A 30 3.84 -6.55 -2.37
CA GLY A 30 4.25 -7.01 -1.04
C GLY A 30 3.26 -7.99 -0.41
N LYS A 31 3.39 -8.21 0.91
CA LYS A 31 2.64 -9.23 1.66
C LYS A 31 1.43 -8.68 2.43
N GLY A 32 1.16 -7.38 2.36
CA GLY A 32 0.07 -6.72 3.10
C GLY A 32 0.26 -6.59 4.62
N VAL A 33 1.33 -7.16 5.16
CA VAL A 33 1.65 -7.17 6.59
C VAL A 33 3.06 -6.64 6.85
N GLY A 34 3.33 -6.24 8.09
CA GLY A 34 4.66 -5.77 8.52
C GLY A 34 4.93 -4.29 8.25
N LYS A 35 6.03 -3.81 8.85
CA LYS A 35 6.55 -2.45 8.73
C LYS A 35 7.28 -2.31 7.39
N LEU A 36 6.95 -1.26 6.62
CA LEU A 36 7.71 -0.88 5.42
C LEU A 36 8.95 -0.05 5.81
N ASN A 37 10.06 -0.29 5.15
CA ASN A 37 11.29 0.50 5.26
C ASN A 37 11.34 1.58 4.18
N GLU A 38 12.25 2.55 4.34
CA GLU A 38 12.42 3.66 3.40
C GLU A 38 12.83 3.21 1.99
N TRP A 39 13.52 2.08 1.89
CA TRP A 39 13.95 1.48 0.61
C TRP A 39 12.94 0.47 0.04
N ASP A 40 11.82 0.21 0.72
CA ASP A 40 10.82 -0.73 0.22
C ASP A 40 10.01 -0.10 -0.92
N ARG A 41 9.89 -0.81 -2.04
CA ARG A 41 9.09 -0.40 -3.22
C ARG A 41 7.68 -0.99 -3.21
N VAL A 42 7.13 -1.19 -2.02
CA VAL A 42 5.83 -1.86 -1.83
C VAL A 42 4.70 -0.84 -1.86
N TYR A 43 3.71 -1.09 -2.71
CA TYR A 43 2.50 -0.30 -2.89
C TYR A 43 1.31 -1.11 -2.42
N ASP A 44 0.68 -0.62 -1.35
CA ASP A 44 -0.50 -1.22 -0.75
C ASP A 44 -1.42 -0.11 -0.21
N TYR A 45 -2.63 -0.46 0.22
CA TYR A 45 -3.68 0.50 0.55
C TYR A 45 -4.10 0.45 2.02
N ALA A 46 -4.45 1.61 2.57
CA ALA A 46 -5.01 1.76 3.92
C ALA A 46 -6.14 2.80 3.95
N CYS A 47 -6.99 2.73 4.98
CA CYS A 47 -7.93 3.80 5.32
C CYS A 47 -7.18 4.97 5.99
N TYR A 48 -7.86 6.12 6.12
CA TYR A 48 -7.36 7.24 6.90
C TYR A 48 -7.63 7.01 8.39
N ASN A 49 -6.79 6.18 8.99
CA ASN A 49 -6.76 5.87 10.43
C ASN A 49 -5.59 6.56 11.16
N ASP A 50 -4.84 7.39 10.45
CA ASP A 50 -3.59 8.02 10.89
C ASP A 50 -3.70 9.56 11.01
N LEU A 51 -4.93 10.08 10.99
CA LEU A 51 -5.22 11.51 11.14
C LEU A 51 -5.33 11.96 12.60
N GLY A 52 -5.66 11.03 13.51
CA GLY A 52 -5.79 11.29 14.93
C GLY A 52 -4.56 10.87 15.71
N THR A 53 -4.41 11.40 16.92
CA THR A 53 -3.37 10.98 17.86
C THR A 53 -3.99 10.83 19.26
N PRO A 54 -4.86 9.82 19.46
CA PRO A 54 -5.62 9.63 20.71
C PRO A 54 -4.73 9.45 21.94
N ASP A 55 -3.51 8.97 21.77
CA ASP A 55 -2.51 8.85 22.84
C ASP A 55 -2.15 10.20 23.49
N ASN A 56 -2.34 11.32 22.78
CA ASN A 56 -2.15 12.68 23.30
C ASN A 56 -3.39 13.24 24.01
N GLY A 57 -4.48 12.47 24.07
CA GLY A 57 -5.75 12.83 24.71
C GLY A 57 -6.94 12.82 23.75
N PRO A 58 -8.17 12.80 24.31
CA PRO A 58 -9.41 12.58 23.54
C PRO A 58 -9.69 13.67 22.50
N HIS A 59 -9.23 14.91 22.72
CA HIS A 59 -9.41 16.01 21.77
C HIS A 59 -8.63 15.81 20.45
N TYR A 60 -7.60 14.97 20.46
CA TYR A 60 -6.79 14.61 19.29
C TYR A 60 -7.29 13.35 18.58
N ALA A 61 -8.31 12.67 19.12
CA ALA A 61 -8.91 11.52 18.47
C ALA A 61 -9.68 11.97 17.21
N ARG A 62 -9.57 11.18 16.15
CA ARG A 62 -10.31 11.36 14.89
C ARG A 62 -10.90 10.03 14.45
N PRO A 63 -12.12 10.01 13.88
CA PRO A 63 -12.69 8.79 13.35
C PRO A 63 -11.88 8.29 12.15
N VAL A 64 -11.87 6.97 11.95
CA VAL A 64 -11.30 6.37 10.75
C VAL A 64 -12.19 6.69 9.55
N VAL A 65 -11.59 7.20 8.47
CA VAL A 65 -12.31 7.55 7.24
C VAL A 65 -11.95 6.57 6.12
N GLY A 66 -12.98 6.02 5.48
CA GLY A 66 -12.88 4.99 4.44
C GLY A 66 -13.16 3.57 4.97
N GLY A 67 -13.80 2.75 4.13
CA GLY A 67 -14.02 1.32 4.43
C GLY A 67 -15.26 1.04 5.27
N SER A 68 -16.06 2.07 5.55
CA SER A 68 -17.41 1.94 6.10
C SER A 68 -18.40 2.70 5.21
N GLN A 69 -19.67 2.29 5.23
CA GLN A 69 -20.74 3.05 4.56
C GLN A 69 -21.01 4.40 5.24
N LYS A 70 -20.74 4.50 6.56
CA LYS A 70 -20.94 5.71 7.34
C LYS A 70 -19.92 6.81 7.00
N PHE A 71 -18.68 6.42 6.69
CA PHE A 71 -17.60 7.33 6.32
C PHE A 71 -16.88 6.81 5.05
N PRO A 72 -17.51 6.90 3.87
CA PRO A 72 -16.90 6.48 2.63
C PRO A 72 -15.80 7.46 2.23
N TYR A 73 -14.64 6.94 1.81
CA TYR A 73 -13.51 7.77 1.37
C TYR A 73 -12.50 6.94 0.57
N PRO A 74 -11.78 7.56 -0.39
CA PRO A 74 -10.68 6.92 -1.09
C PRO A 74 -9.63 6.31 -0.14
N ARG A 75 -8.95 5.27 -0.60
CA ARG A 75 -7.81 4.67 0.10
C ARG A 75 -6.56 5.53 -0.09
N ARG A 76 -5.68 5.52 0.90
CA ARG A 76 -4.33 6.07 0.81
C ARG A 76 -3.30 4.95 0.64
N GLY A 77 -2.06 5.33 0.31
CA GLY A 77 -0.92 4.41 0.39
C GLY A 77 -0.70 3.93 1.83
N ARG A 78 -0.54 2.62 2.02
CA ARG A 78 -0.23 2.00 3.31
C ARG A 78 1.13 2.48 3.79
N THR A 79 1.22 2.77 5.08
CA THR A 79 2.46 3.21 5.73
C THR A 79 2.81 2.26 6.86
N SER A 80 4.05 2.33 7.30
CA SER A 80 4.62 1.55 8.41
C SER A 80 4.27 2.08 9.79
N ARG A 81 3.36 3.07 9.88
CA ARG A 81 3.01 3.70 11.16
C ARG A 81 2.31 2.67 12.04
N PRO A 82 2.78 2.46 13.28
CA PRO A 82 2.12 1.56 14.21
C PRO A 82 0.74 2.09 14.58
N HIS A 83 -0.12 1.19 15.04
CA HIS A 83 -1.37 1.59 15.69
C HIS A 83 -1.07 2.40 16.96
N THR A 84 -1.95 3.35 17.26
CA THR A 84 -1.95 4.03 18.56
C THR A 84 -2.23 3.01 19.67
N ARG A 85 -1.74 3.30 20.88
CA ARG A 85 -1.95 2.40 22.03
C ARG A 85 -3.38 2.49 22.55
N THR A 86 -3.98 3.66 22.39
CA THR A 86 -5.35 4.02 22.74
C THR A 86 -6.20 4.10 21.49
#